data_AF-A0A9E7JJL9-F1
#
_entry.id   AF-A0A9E7JJL9-F1
#
_cell.length_a   1.000
_cell.length_b   1.000
_cell.length_c   1.000
_cell.angle_alpha   90.00
_cell.angle_beta   90.00
_cell.angle_gamma   90.00
#
_symmetry.space_group_name_H-M   'P 1'
#
loop_
_entity.id
_entity.type
_entity.pdbx_description
1 polymer ?
#
loop_
_entity_poly.entity_id
_entity_poly.type
_entity_poly.pdbx_seq_one_letter_code
_entity_poly.pdbx_strand_id
1 'polypeptide(L)'
;MAVVIQRVLEHCDDPNTQQIVMGEILQSVSLLAQDQYGNYVVQHVLEHGKPSERSAIIKKLAGQIVQMSLQKFASNVVEKCLTFGSLERQILVNEMLGSTDENEPLQAMMKDQFGNYVVQKVLETCDDQQRELILSRIKVHLNALKKYTSKAYSCSCRETCCSWGTADRIPDPACVFNCLRMTLYS
;
A
#
# COMPACT_ATOMS: atom_id res chain seq x y z
N MET A 1 6.55 -22.48 9.29
CA MET A 1 6.47 -22.90 7.87
C MET A 1 7.13 -21.89 6.91
N ALA A 2 6.93 -20.58 7.03
CA ALA A 2 7.51 -19.59 6.09
C ALA A 2 9.05 -19.58 5.98
N VAL A 3 9.77 -19.81 7.08
CA VAL A 3 11.25 -19.85 7.08
C VAL A 3 11.81 -20.97 6.20
N VAL A 4 11.09 -22.08 6.06
CA VAL A 4 11.54 -23.21 5.23
C VAL A 4 11.42 -22.86 3.76
N ILE A 5 10.32 -22.22 3.34
CA ILE A 5 10.12 -21.82 1.94
C ILE A 5 11.12 -20.73 1.53
N GLN A 6 11.35 -19.73 2.39
CA GLN A 6 12.37 -18.72 2.13
C GLN A 6 13.77 -19.33 2.02
N ARG A 7 14.14 -20.24 2.93
CA ARG A 7 15.43 -20.94 2.83
C ARG A 7 15.55 -21.78 1.56
N VAL A 8 14.48 -22.43 1.11
CA VAL A 8 14.48 -23.16 -0.17
C VAL A 8 14.64 -22.21 -1.35
N LEU A 9 13.98 -21.05 -1.35
CA LEU A 9 14.17 -20.03 -2.39
C LEU A 9 15.60 -19.45 -2.38
N GLU A 10 16.22 -19.33 -1.21
CA GLU A 10 17.55 -18.72 -1.06
C GLU A 10 18.72 -19.71 -1.26
N HIS A 11 18.55 -20.98 -0.89
CA HIS A 11 19.67 -21.94 -0.76
C HIS A 11 19.47 -23.25 -1.58
N CYS A 12 18.40 -23.36 -2.35
CA CYS A 12 18.23 -24.49 -3.28
C CYS A 12 18.73 -24.09 -4.67
N ASP A 13 19.85 -24.65 -5.11
CA ASP A 13 20.42 -24.40 -6.43
C ASP A 13 19.82 -25.27 -7.55
N ASP A 14 18.85 -26.15 -7.23
CA ASP A 14 18.20 -27.01 -8.22
C ASP A 14 17.11 -26.22 -8.98
N PRO A 15 17.29 -25.96 -10.30
CA PRO A 15 16.36 -25.11 -11.05
C PRO A 15 14.95 -25.71 -11.18
N ASN A 16 14.84 -27.05 -11.22
CA ASN A 16 13.54 -27.73 -11.33
C ASN A 16 12.72 -27.56 -10.05
N THR A 17 13.35 -27.77 -8.89
CA THR A 17 12.72 -27.58 -7.59
C THR A 17 12.29 -26.13 -7.39
N GLN A 18 13.16 -25.17 -7.72
CA GLN A 18 12.82 -23.75 -7.68
C GLN A 18 11.60 -23.43 -8.55
N GLN A 19 11.54 -23.98 -9.76
CA GLN A 19 10.42 -23.75 -10.68
C GLN A 19 9.10 -24.35 -10.16
N ILE A 20 9.12 -25.57 -9.62
CA ILE A 20 7.93 -26.21 -9.03
C ILE A 20 7.42 -25.40 -7.83
N VAL A 21 8.31 -25.05 -6.91
CA VAL A 21 7.96 -24.27 -5.71
C VAL A 21 7.41 -22.89 -6.10
N MET A 22 8.03 -22.22 -7.08
CA MET A 22 7.53 -20.95 -7.58
C MET A 22 6.14 -21.09 -8.23
N GLY A 23 5.90 -22.18 -8.96
CA GLY A 23 4.58 -22.49 -9.53
C GLY A 23 3.49 -22.56 -8.45
N GLU A 24 3.75 -23.28 -7.36
CA GLU A 24 2.83 -23.39 -6.22
C GLU A 24 2.59 -22.05 -5.51
N ILE A 25 3.66 -21.26 -5.30
CA ILE A 25 3.56 -19.92 -4.73
C ILE A 25 2.68 -19.04 -5.61
N LEU A 26 2.93 -19.03 -6.93
CA LEU A 26 2.16 -18.24 -7.89
C LEU A 26 0.69 -18.67 -7.97
N GLN A 27 0.38 -19.95 -7.74
CA GLN A 27 -1.00 -20.41 -7.64
C GLN A 27 -1.69 -19.90 -6.37
N SER A 28 -0.97 -19.82 -5.26
CA SER A 28 -1.51 -19.53 -3.92
C SER A 28 -1.28 -18.09 -3.42
N VAL A 29 -0.80 -17.17 -4.27
CA VAL A 29 -0.41 -15.79 -3.90
C VAL A 29 -1.44 -15.08 -3.02
N SER A 30 -2.71 -15.05 -3.43
CA SER A 30 -3.76 -14.32 -2.70
C SER A 30 -4.02 -14.89 -1.30
N LEU A 31 -3.88 -16.20 -1.11
CA LEU A 31 -3.98 -16.86 0.20
C LEU A 31 -2.75 -16.57 1.04
N LEU A 32 -1.55 -16.75 0.46
CA LEU A 32 -0.29 -16.52 1.14
C LEU A 32 -0.14 -15.08 1.61
N ALA A 33 -0.52 -14.10 0.78
CA ALA A 33 -0.41 -12.67 1.11
C ALA A 33 -1.23 -12.28 2.35
N GLN A 34 -2.34 -12.98 2.60
CA GLN A 34 -3.22 -12.72 3.76
C GLN A 34 -2.85 -13.56 4.99
N ASP A 35 -2.01 -14.59 4.82
CA ASP A 35 -1.58 -15.46 5.91
C ASP A 35 -0.51 -14.81 6.78
N GLN A 36 -0.57 -15.09 8.09
CA GLN A 36 0.34 -14.54 9.10
C GLN A 36 1.82 -14.91 8.88
N TYR A 37 2.10 -15.99 8.15
CA TYR A 37 3.46 -16.41 7.79
C TYR A 37 3.69 -16.38 6.27
N GLY A 38 2.68 -16.74 5.47
CA GLY A 38 2.75 -16.77 4.01
C GLY A 38 3.07 -15.41 3.40
N ASN A 39 2.68 -14.31 4.06
CA ASN A 39 2.93 -12.96 3.56
C ASN A 39 4.44 -12.71 3.37
N TYR A 40 5.29 -13.25 4.24
CA TYR A 40 6.74 -13.11 4.13
C TYR A 40 7.32 -13.84 2.92
N VAL A 41 6.68 -14.93 2.46
CA VAL A 41 7.09 -15.62 1.24
C VAL A 41 6.80 -14.74 0.02
N VAL A 42 5.60 -14.15 -0.04
CA VAL A 42 5.23 -13.25 -1.15
C VAL A 42 6.12 -12.01 -1.18
N GLN A 43 6.38 -11.40 -0.01
CA GLN A 43 7.30 -10.26 0.10
C GLN A 43 8.70 -10.62 -0.38
N HIS A 44 9.22 -11.80 -0.02
CA HIS A 44 10.54 -12.25 -0.45
C HIS A 44 10.63 -12.37 -1.99
N VAL A 45 9.60 -12.94 -2.64
CA VAL A 45 9.57 -13.03 -4.11
C VAL A 45 9.45 -11.63 -4.76
N LEU A 46 8.71 -10.70 -4.15
CA LEU A 46 8.62 -9.33 -4.63
C LEU A 46 9.97 -8.58 -4.56
N GLU A 47 10.76 -8.85 -3.52
CA GLU A 47 12.07 -8.22 -3.29
C GLU A 47 13.19 -8.84 -4.13
N HIS A 48 13.27 -10.17 -4.17
CA HIS A 48 14.43 -10.91 -4.69
C HIS A 48 14.12 -11.75 -5.93
N GLY A 49 12.84 -12.03 -6.22
CA GLY A 49 12.43 -12.83 -7.36
C GLY A 49 12.67 -12.14 -8.71
N LYS A 50 12.47 -12.87 -9.80
CA LYS A 50 12.64 -12.36 -11.17
C LYS A 50 11.58 -11.31 -11.51
N PRO A 51 11.85 -10.34 -12.41
CA PRO A 51 10.84 -9.36 -12.83
C PRO A 51 9.53 -9.99 -13.31
N SER A 52 9.59 -11.12 -14.03
CA SER A 52 8.41 -11.86 -14.48
C SER A 52 7.56 -12.42 -13.34
N GLU A 53 8.21 -12.93 -12.28
CA GLU A 53 7.54 -13.45 -11.08
C GLU A 53 6.87 -12.32 -10.29
N ARG A 54 7.57 -11.18 -10.14
CA ARG A 54 7.00 -9.96 -9.52
C ARG A 54 5.78 -9.48 -10.27
N SER A 55 5.89 -9.31 -11.59
CA SER A 55 4.76 -8.92 -12.44
C SER A 55 3.59 -9.89 -12.35
N ALA A 56 3.85 -11.21 -12.28
CA ALA A 56 2.80 -12.22 -12.12
C ALA A 56 2.07 -12.09 -10.78
N ILE A 57 2.81 -11.90 -9.68
CA ILE A 57 2.24 -11.65 -8.35
C ILE A 57 1.38 -10.39 -8.36
N ILE A 58 1.93 -9.27 -8.84
CA ILE A 58 1.24 -7.98 -8.82
C ILE A 58 -0.06 -8.04 -9.64
N LYS A 59 -0.02 -8.65 -10.84
CA LYS A 59 -1.20 -8.82 -11.68
C LYS A 59 -2.27 -9.69 -11.02
N LYS A 60 -1.86 -10.70 -10.25
CA LYS A 60 -2.79 -11.60 -9.56
C LYS A 60 -3.44 -10.96 -8.34
N LEU A 61 -2.77 -9.99 -7.72
CA LEU A 61 -3.28 -9.21 -6.59
C LEU A 61 -4.07 -7.96 -7.02
N ALA A 62 -3.91 -7.51 -8.25
CA ALA A 62 -4.68 -6.40 -8.81
C ALA A 62 -6.19 -6.71 -8.75
N GLY A 63 -6.99 -5.70 -8.40
CA GLY A 63 -8.43 -5.82 -8.13
C GLY A 63 -8.77 -6.17 -6.67
N GLN A 64 -7.77 -6.45 -5.83
CA GLN A 64 -7.94 -6.73 -4.39
C GLN A 64 -7.08 -5.80 -3.51
N ILE A 65 -6.40 -4.83 -4.09
CA ILE A 65 -5.40 -3.97 -3.43
C ILE A 65 -6.02 -3.16 -2.31
N VAL A 66 -7.19 -2.56 -2.56
CA VAL A 66 -7.90 -1.79 -1.54
C VAL A 66 -8.23 -2.66 -0.33
N GLN A 67 -8.83 -3.83 -0.56
CA GLN A 67 -9.21 -4.76 0.50
C GLN A 67 -7.99 -5.25 1.28
N MET A 68 -6.91 -5.64 0.57
CA MET A 68 -5.68 -6.13 1.17
C MET A 68 -4.96 -5.06 1.98
N SER A 69 -5.06 -3.79 1.58
CA SER A 69 -4.44 -2.68 2.30
C SER A 69 -5.01 -2.48 3.71
N LEU A 70 -6.24 -2.92 3.96
CA LEU A 70 -6.93 -2.83 5.25
C LEU A 70 -6.67 -4.04 6.16
N GLN A 71 -5.77 -4.94 5.76
CA GLN A 71 -5.49 -6.18 6.48
C GLN A 71 -4.06 -6.18 7.02
N LYS A 72 -3.91 -6.61 8.28
CA LYS A 72 -2.65 -6.63 9.03
C LYS A 72 -1.45 -7.23 8.28
N PHE A 73 -1.65 -8.33 7.57
CA PHE A 73 -0.57 -9.06 6.90
C PHE A 73 -0.43 -8.66 5.44
N ALA A 74 -1.56 -8.54 4.74
CA ALA A 74 -1.58 -8.24 3.31
C ALA A 74 -1.19 -6.79 2.99
N SER A 75 -1.38 -5.84 3.90
CA SER A 75 -0.93 -4.45 3.71
C SER A 75 0.57 -4.37 3.44
N ASN A 76 1.38 -5.16 4.15
CA ASN A 76 2.83 -5.23 3.96
C ASN A 76 3.18 -5.76 2.55
N VAL A 77 2.39 -6.71 2.03
CA VAL A 77 2.56 -7.24 0.67
C VAL A 77 2.23 -6.15 -0.35
N VAL A 78 1.14 -5.40 -0.14
CA VAL A 78 0.77 -4.27 -1.01
C VAL A 78 1.88 -3.21 -1.04
N GLU A 79 2.48 -2.88 0.10
CA GLU A 79 3.62 -1.96 0.15
C GLU A 79 4.80 -2.44 -0.71
N LYS A 80 5.09 -3.75 -0.71
CA LYS A 80 6.12 -4.33 -1.58
C LYS A 80 5.70 -4.31 -3.04
N CYS A 81 4.43 -4.56 -3.37
CA CYS A 81 3.92 -4.41 -4.73
C CYS A 81 4.09 -2.98 -5.27
N LEU A 82 3.83 -1.97 -4.43
CA LEU A 82 4.05 -0.57 -4.80
C LEU A 82 5.55 -0.26 -4.98
N THR A 83 6.39 -0.78 -4.10
CA THR A 83 7.85 -0.54 -4.14
C THR A 83 8.50 -1.18 -5.36
N PHE A 84 8.21 -2.44 -5.64
CA PHE A 84 8.89 -3.24 -6.68
C PHE A 84 8.11 -3.38 -7.99
N GLY A 85 6.87 -2.88 -8.03
CA GLY A 85 6.06 -2.84 -9.25
C GLY A 85 6.60 -1.82 -10.25
N SER A 86 6.40 -2.12 -11.54
CA SER A 86 6.83 -1.27 -12.65
C SER A 86 5.62 -0.61 -13.31
N LEU A 87 5.30 -0.98 -14.56
CA LEU A 87 4.09 -0.58 -15.27
C LEU A 87 2.82 -0.93 -14.48
N GLU A 88 2.83 -2.04 -13.75
CA GLU A 88 1.71 -2.49 -12.94
C GLU A 88 1.41 -1.56 -11.76
N ARG A 89 2.38 -0.76 -11.30
CA ARG A 89 2.17 0.19 -10.19
C ARG A 89 1.03 1.15 -10.49
N GLN A 90 0.92 1.63 -11.73
CA GLN A 90 -0.16 2.53 -12.14
C GLN A 90 -1.53 1.89 -11.95
N ILE A 91 -1.66 0.58 -12.18
CA ILE A 91 -2.91 -0.16 -11.99
C ILE A 91 -3.29 -0.15 -10.51
N LEU A 92 -2.31 -0.41 -9.62
CA LEU A 92 -2.53 -0.42 -8.17
C LEU A 92 -2.92 0.98 -7.65
N VAL A 93 -2.22 2.03 -8.12
CA VAL A 93 -2.51 3.42 -7.77
C VAL A 93 -3.94 3.78 -8.21
N ASN A 94 -4.33 3.46 -9.44
CA ASN A 94 -5.67 3.74 -9.94
C ASN A 94 -6.76 3.04 -9.12
N GLU A 95 -6.51 1.80 -8.68
CA GLU A 95 -7.42 1.08 -7.80
C GLU A 95 -7.58 1.77 -6.44
N MET A 96 -6.47 2.23 -5.85
CA MET A 96 -6.47 2.99 -4.58
C MET A 96 -7.22 4.32 -4.69
N LEU A 97 -7.11 5.02 -5.83
CA LEU A 97 -7.82 6.28 -6.06
C LEU A 97 -9.31 6.07 -6.33
N GLY A 98 -9.69 4.89 -6.84
CA GLY A 98 -11.07 4.59 -7.23
C GLY A 98 -11.54 5.36 -8.47
N SER A 99 -12.80 5.17 -8.83
CA SER A 99 -13.39 5.74 -10.06
C SER A 99 -14.52 6.74 -9.80
N THR A 100 -14.99 6.89 -8.56
CA THR A 100 -16.15 7.71 -8.21
C THR A 100 -15.95 8.43 -6.88
N ASP A 101 -16.59 9.60 -6.73
CA ASP A 101 -16.39 10.51 -5.60
C ASP A 101 -17.17 10.11 -4.32
N GLU A 102 -18.10 9.14 -4.40
CA GLU A 102 -19.07 8.86 -3.33
C GLU A 102 -18.60 7.88 -2.24
N ASN A 103 -17.56 7.09 -2.51
CA ASN A 103 -16.92 6.19 -1.55
C ASN A 103 -15.47 5.95 -1.98
N GLU A 104 -14.65 6.99 -1.97
CA GLU A 104 -13.26 6.88 -2.42
C GLU A 104 -12.48 5.91 -1.50
N PRO A 105 -11.98 4.78 -2.03
CA PRO A 105 -11.17 3.81 -1.29
C PRO A 105 -10.02 4.46 -0.51
N LEU A 106 -9.43 5.49 -1.10
CA LEU A 106 -8.37 6.31 -0.52
C LEU A 106 -8.75 6.86 0.86
N GLN A 107 -9.98 7.33 1.04
CA GLN A 107 -10.43 7.89 2.32
C GLN A 107 -10.50 6.82 3.41
N ALA A 108 -10.99 5.62 3.06
CA ALA A 108 -11.05 4.49 3.98
C ALA A 108 -9.62 4.07 4.39
N MET A 109 -8.72 3.94 3.42
CA MET A 109 -7.33 3.58 3.66
C MET A 109 -6.61 4.59 4.57
N MET A 110 -6.82 5.90 4.37
CA MET A 110 -6.19 6.93 5.21
C MET A 110 -6.62 6.90 6.69
N LYS A 111 -7.83 6.40 6.97
CA LYS A 111 -8.37 6.27 8.33
C LYS A 111 -8.11 4.90 8.96
N ASP A 112 -7.64 3.94 8.18
CA ASP A 112 -7.41 2.58 8.63
C ASP A 112 -6.03 2.42 9.30
N GLN A 113 -5.93 1.55 10.30
CA GLN A 113 -4.70 1.30 11.07
C GLN A 113 -3.57 0.65 10.24
N PHE A 114 -3.88 0.00 9.12
CA PHE A 114 -2.91 -0.59 8.19
C PHE A 114 -2.86 0.20 6.86
N GLY A 115 -4.03 0.57 6.33
CA GLY A 115 -4.16 1.25 5.04
C GLY A 115 -3.42 2.59 4.98
N ASN A 116 -3.26 3.29 6.09
CA ASN A 116 -2.54 4.57 6.13
C ASN A 116 -1.05 4.40 5.76
N TYR A 117 -0.44 3.24 6.07
CA TYR A 117 0.94 2.94 5.69
C TYR A 117 1.06 2.70 4.19
N VAL A 118 0.06 2.06 3.59
CA VAL A 118 0.00 1.87 2.13
C VAL A 118 -0.13 3.22 1.40
N VAL A 119 -0.95 4.14 1.91
CA VAL A 119 -1.07 5.50 1.36
C VAL A 119 0.25 6.28 1.49
N GLN A 120 0.94 6.15 2.61
CA GLN A 120 2.28 6.72 2.78
C GLN A 120 3.27 6.12 1.77
N LYS A 121 3.25 4.80 1.60
CA LYS A 121 4.15 4.08 0.70
C LYS A 121 3.95 4.49 -0.77
N VAL A 122 2.72 4.66 -1.21
CA VAL A 122 2.47 5.10 -2.59
C VAL A 122 3.00 6.51 -2.83
N LEU A 123 2.87 7.42 -1.86
CA LEU A 123 3.40 8.79 -1.97
C LEU A 123 4.93 8.82 -2.02
N GLU A 124 5.61 7.88 -1.36
CA GLU A 124 7.07 7.71 -1.39
C GLU A 124 7.57 7.12 -2.73
N THR A 125 6.79 6.28 -3.39
CA THR A 125 7.24 5.45 -4.54
C THR A 125 6.70 5.93 -5.90
N CYS A 126 5.73 6.84 -5.89
CA CYS A 126 5.17 7.44 -7.10
C CYS A 126 6.08 8.52 -7.70
N ASP A 127 5.95 8.73 -9.01
CA ASP A 127 6.53 9.88 -9.70
C ASP A 127 5.76 11.18 -9.38
N ASP A 128 6.29 12.32 -9.82
CA ASP A 128 5.71 13.63 -9.47
C ASP A 128 4.28 13.81 -10.04
N GLN A 129 3.99 13.25 -11.22
CA GLN A 129 2.67 13.35 -11.84
C GLN A 129 1.63 12.52 -11.08
N GLN A 130 1.98 11.28 -10.73
CA GLN A 130 1.17 10.41 -9.89
C GLN A 130 0.98 11.02 -8.50
N ARG A 131 2.04 11.60 -7.92
CA ARG A 131 1.98 12.25 -6.61
C ARG A 131 1.00 13.41 -6.61
N GLU A 132 1.05 14.27 -7.61
CA GLU A 132 0.12 15.39 -7.78
C GLU A 132 -1.34 14.89 -7.86
N LEU A 133 -1.59 13.84 -8.65
CA LEU A 133 -2.91 13.22 -8.77
C LEU A 133 -3.39 12.68 -7.41
N ILE A 134 -2.56 11.92 -6.69
CA ILE A 134 -2.93 11.35 -5.39
C ILE A 134 -3.22 12.47 -4.38
N LEU A 135 -2.36 13.49 -4.32
CA LEU A 135 -2.55 14.62 -3.40
C LEU A 135 -3.80 15.43 -3.73
N SER A 136 -4.14 15.58 -5.01
CA SER A 136 -5.37 16.23 -5.45
C SER A 136 -6.62 15.49 -4.93
N ARG A 137 -6.60 14.15 -4.93
CA ARG A 137 -7.67 13.32 -4.39
C ARG A 137 -7.72 13.37 -2.86
N ILE A 138 -6.57 13.26 -2.20
CA ILE A 138 -6.48 13.43 -0.74
C ILE A 138 -7.09 14.77 -0.32
N LYS A 139 -6.84 15.84 -1.08
CA LYS A 139 -7.35 17.19 -0.80
C LYS A 139 -8.87 17.24 -0.66
N VAL A 140 -9.60 16.53 -1.51
CA VAL A 140 -11.07 16.45 -1.45
C VAL A 140 -11.55 15.85 -0.12
N HIS A 141 -10.79 14.91 0.44
CA HIS A 141 -11.15 14.19 1.68
C HIS A 141 -10.65 14.83 2.97
N LEU A 142 -9.88 15.91 2.88
CA LEU A 142 -9.25 16.52 4.05
C LEU A 142 -10.23 17.01 5.09
N ASN A 143 -11.36 17.55 4.67
CA ASN A 143 -12.38 18.02 5.61
C ASN A 143 -12.93 16.86 6.46
N ALA A 144 -13.02 15.66 5.89
CA ALA A 144 -13.44 14.47 6.61
C ALA A 144 -12.34 13.91 7.52
N LEU A 145 -11.07 14.00 7.11
CA LEU A 145 -9.92 13.63 7.95
C LEU A 145 -9.77 14.58 9.15
N LYS A 146 -9.88 15.90 8.93
CA LYS A 146 -9.85 16.91 10.00
C LYS A 146 -10.90 16.63 11.06
N LYS A 147 -12.13 16.28 10.67
CA LYS A 147 -13.20 15.92 11.62
C LYS A 147 -12.89 14.63 12.39
N TYR A 148 -12.27 13.65 11.75
CA TYR A 148 -11.87 12.39 12.37
C TYR A 148 -10.76 12.62 13.40
N THR A 149 -9.69 13.34 13.04
CA THR A 149 -8.58 13.66 13.96
C THR A 149 -8.97 14.65 15.06
N SER A 150 -9.91 15.57 14.81
CA SER A 150 -10.45 16.48 15.84
C SER A 150 -11.23 15.76 16.93
N LYS A 151 -11.83 14.59 16.64
CA LYS A 151 -12.43 13.73 17.66
C LYS A 151 -11.37 12.97 18.48
N ALA A 152 -10.17 12.77 17.92
CA ALA A 152 -9.08 12.04 18.56
C ALA A 152 -8.16 12.93 19.41
N TYR A 153 -7.83 14.17 19.00
CA TYR A 153 -6.89 15.05 19.73
C TYR A 153 -7.15 16.56 19.57
N SER A 154 -7.14 17.33 20.68
CA SER A 154 -7.60 18.73 20.72
C SER A 154 -6.54 19.84 20.57
N CYS A 155 -5.23 19.55 20.54
CA CYS A 155 -4.21 20.63 20.57
C CYS A 155 -3.09 20.60 19.51
N SER A 156 -2.51 19.45 19.12
CA SER A 156 -1.34 19.47 18.21
C SER A 156 -1.66 19.50 16.70
N CYS A 157 -2.86 19.07 16.29
CA CYS A 157 -3.28 19.04 14.88
C CYS A 157 -3.49 20.43 14.26
N ARG A 158 -3.71 21.46 15.09
CA ARG A 158 -4.23 22.75 14.61
C ARG A 158 -3.20 23.47 13.74
N GLU A 159 -1.92 23.37 14.05
CA GLU A 159 -0.86 24.05 13.30
C GLU A 159 -0.51 23.31 11.98
N THR A 160 -0.36 21.98 12.02
CA THR A 160 -0.03 21.20 10.80
C THR A 160 -1.21 21.10 9.83
N CYS A 161 -2.46 21.19 10.27
CA CYS A 161 -3.64 21.27 9.39
C CYS A 161 -3.98 22.69 8.92
N CYS A 162 -3.47 23.73 9.60
CA CYS A 162 -3.67 25.14 9.21
C CYS A 162 -2.86 25.53 7.97
N SER A 163 -1.69 24.92 7.73
CA SER A 163 -0.91 25.12 6.49
C SER A 163 -1.62 24.62 5.22
N TRP A 164 -2.67 23.82 5.36
CA TRP A 164 -3.51 23.34 4.25
C TRP A 164 -4.58 24.37 3.83
N GLY A 165 -4.62 25.52 4.49
CA GLY A 165 -5.73 26.47 4.50
C GLY A 165 -5.91 27.38 3.28
N THR A 166 -5.05 27.32 2.26
CA THR A 166 -5.36 27.98 0.97
C THR A 166 -5.95 26.96 0.01
N ALA A 167 -7.25 27.10 -0.27
CA ALA A 167 -8.05 26.19 -1.09
C ALA A 167 -7.50 25.92 -2.50
N ASP A 168 -6.48 26.64 -2.95
CA ASP A 168 -5.90 26.56 -4.29
C ASP A 168 -4.55 25.82 -4.39
N ARG A 169 -3.89 25.44 -3.28
CA ARG A 169 -2.61 24.70 -3.37
C ARG A 169 -2.77 23.21 -3.11
N ILE A 170 -1.97 22.40 -3.82
CA ILE A 170 -1.78 20.98 -3.53
C ILE A 170 -1.10 20.90 -2.15
N PRO A 171 -1.57 20.00 -1.26
CA PRO A 171 -1.00 19.91 0.07
C PRO A 171 0.44 19.41 0.05
N ASP A 172 1.27 20.02 0.90
CA ASP A 172 2.65 19.61 1.09
C ASP A 172 2.70 18.13 1.55
N PRO A 173 3.53 17.27 0.92
CA PRO A 173 3.61 15.86 1.27
C PRO A 173 3.91 15.63 2.74
N ALA A 174 4.85 16.39 3.35
CA ALA A 174 5.22 16.22 4.76
C ALA A 174 4.03 16.52 5.70
N CYS A 175 3.19 17.48 5.34
CA CYS A 175 1.95 17.75 6.06
C CYS A 175 0.97 16.56 5.98
N VAL A 176 0.84 15.92 4.81
CA VAL A 176 0.02 14.72 4.62
C VAL A 176 0.55 13.54 5.44
N PHE A 177 1.86 13.28 5.39
CA PHE A 177 2.51 12.25 6.20
C PHE A 177 2.27 12.46 7.69
N ASN A 178 2.40 13.70 8.19
CA ASN A 178 2.12 14.00 9.59
C ASN A 178 0.65 13.76 9.96
N CYS A 179 -0.29 14.10 9.07
CA CYS A 179 -1.72 13.85 9.30
C CYS A 179 -2.04 12.35 9.35
N LEU A 180 -1.47 11.55 8.43
CA LEU A 180 -1.61 10.09 8.42
C LEU A 180 -0.93 9.42 9.62
N ARG A 181 0.16 9.99 10.15
CA ARG A 181 0.77 9.50 11.40
C ARG A 181 -0.09 9.79 12.63
N MET A 182 -0.88 10.87 12.61
CA MET A 182 -1.74 11.24 13.74
C MET A 182 -3.01 10.40 13.84
N THR A 183 -3.49 9.77 12.75
CA THR A 183 -4.61 8.81 12.83
C THR A 183 -4.25 7.56 13.64
N LEU A 184 -2.96 7.20 13.72
CA LEU A 184 -2.44 6.01 14.41
C LEU A 184 -2.45 6.07 15.94
N TYR A 185 -2.45 7.27 16.54
CA TYR A 185 -2.39 7.41 17.99
C TYR A 185 -3.78 7.41 18.65
N SER A 186 -4.87 7.24 17.89
CA SER A 186 -6.25 7.30 18.39
C SER A 186 -6.75 5.99 18.97
#